data_AF-A0A7S1SXN3-F1
#
_entry.id   AF-A0A7S1SXN3-F1
#
_cell.length_a   1.000
_cell.length_b   1.000
_cell.length_c   1.000
_cell.angle_alpha   90.00
_cell.angle_beta   90.00
_cell.angle_gamma   90.00
#
_symmetry.space_group_name_H-M   'P 1'
#
loop_
_entity.id
_entity.type
_entity.pdbx_description
1 polymer ?
#
loop_
_entity_poly.entity_id
_entity_poly.type
_entity_poly.pdbx_seq_one_letter_code
_entity_poly.pdbx_strand_id
1 'polypeptide(L)'
;AAMLELLHQPSLHAHQQPFVRRCALLAASQVLGALPSAHVASALTSGDEDGDPVFGRLKWLHEWTDKVRREDADEHCRMLAGSCMMRQAQLTEGALHVVDSGAGRMSN
;
A
#
# COMPACT_ATOMS: atom_id res chain seq x y z
N ALA A 1 7.98 -6.33 4.50
CA ALA A 1 7.91 -5.87 5.91
C ALA A 1 8.83 -4.67 6.19
N ALA A 2 10.16 -4.79 6.09
CA ALA A 2 11.12 -3.75 6.53
C ALA A 2 10.97 -2.37 5.87
N MET A 3 10.71 -2.28 4.55
CA MET A 3 10.54 -0.98 3.90
C MET A 3 9.30 -0.23 4.42
N LEU A 4 8.19 -0.94 4.67
CA LEU A 4 6.99 -0.31 5.25
C LEU A 4 7.25 0.20 6.67
N GLU A 5 8.04 -0.51 7.48
CA GLU A 5 8.45 -0.04 8.81
C GLU A 5 9.31 1.22 8.73
N LEU A 6 10.25 1.25 7.78
CA LEU A 6 11.09 2.42 7.55
C LEU A 6 10.23 3.63 7.16
N LEU A 7 9.26 3.46 6.25
CA LEU A 7 8.34 4.53 5.83
C LEU A 7 7.48 5.07 6.99
N HIS A 8 7.13 4.24 7.97
CA HIS A 8 6.40 4.69 9.17
C HIS A 8 7.20 5.65 10.05
N GLN A 9 8.52 5.79 9.86
CA GLN A 9 9.32 6.73 10.64
C GLN A 9 8.98 8.19 10.26
N PRO A 10 8.65 9.07 11.23
CA PRO A 10 8.35 10.48 10.96
C PRO A 10 9.47 11.23 10.26
N SER A 11 10.71 10.78 10.44
CA SER A 11 11.90 11.27 9.74
C SER A 11 11.84 11.08 8.21
N LEU A 12 10.91 10.26 7.70
CA LEU A 12 10.67 10.10 6.26
C LEU A 12 9.31 10.66 5.85
N HIS A 13 8.22 10.15 6.42
CA HIS A 13 6.88 10.47 5.94
C HIS A 13 6.39 11.89 6.29
N ALA A 14 6.97 12.51 7.32
CA ALA A 14 6.66 13.87 7.77
C ALA A 14 7.89 14.80 7.71
N HIS A 15 8.90 14.42 6.91
CA HIS A 15 10.14 15.19 6.82
C HIS A 15 9.90 16.59 6.24
N GLN A 16 10.62 17.60 6.76
CA GLN A 16 10.48 18.99 6.32
C GLN A 16 10.82 19.19 4.85
N GLN A 17 11.90 18.55 4.38
CA GLN A 17 12.35 18.64 2.99
C GLN A 17 11.42 17.83 2.05
N PRO A 18 10.79 18.47 1.04
CA PRO A 18 9.91 17.78 0.09
C PRO A 18 10.60 16.64 -0.66
N PHE A 19 11.89 16.81 -1.00
CA PHE A 19 12.68 15.77 -1.66
C PHE A 19 12.65 14.42 -0.89
N VAL A 20 12.78 14.45 0.43
CA VAL A 20 12.74 13.24 1.27
C VAL A 20 11.36 12.58 1.23
N ARG A 21 10.29 13.39 1.32
CA ARG A 21 8.91 12.87 1.22
C ARG A 21 8.63 12.26 -0.16
N ARG A 22 9.13 12.86 -1.25
CA ARG A 22 9.03 12.30 -2.60
C ARG A 22 9.75 10.95 -2.70
N CYS A 23 10.96 10.83 -2.16
CA CYS A 23 11.68 9.55 -2.11
C CYS A 23 10.89 8.49 -1.32
N ALA A 24 10.27 8.87 -0.19
CA ALA A 24 9.43 7.98 0.59
C ALA A 24 8.21 7.48 -0.21
N LEU A 25 7.52 8.39 -0.94
CA LEU A 25 6.39 8.02 -1.80
C LEU A 25 6.81 7.14 -2.97
N LEU A 26 7.97 7.40 -3.59
CA LEU A 26 8.52 6.53 -4.63
C LEU A 26 8.80 5.13 -4.08
N ALA A 27 9.44 5.02 -2.92
CA ALA A 27 9.68 3.74 -2.27
C ALA A 27 8.36 3.02 -1.93
N ALA A 28 7.34 3.75 -1.45
CA ALA A 28 6.01 3.19 -1.21
C ALA A 28 5.39 2.61 -2.49
N SER A 29 5.46 3.34 -3.61
CA SER A 29 5.00 2.86 -4.91
C SER A 29 5.72 1.58 -5.35
N GLN A 30 7.05 1.51 -5.15
CA GLN A 30 7.81 0.28 -5.46
C GLN A 30 7.39 -0.90 -4.60
N VAL A 31 7.17 -0.68 -3.29
CA VAL A 31 6.69 -1.74 -2.38
C VAL A 31 5.34 -2.27 -2.82
N LEU A 32 4.39 -1.38 -3.10
CA LEU A 32 3.06 -1.75 -3.59
C LEU A 32 3.15 -2.53 -4.91
N GLY A 33 4.19 -2.28 -5.72
CA GLY A 33 4.36 -2.91 -7.03
C GLY A 33 5.02 -4.26 -6.98
N ALA A 34 5.81 -4.50 -5.94
CA ALA A 34 6.46 -5.76 -5.69
C ALA A 34 5.58 -6.73 -4.88
N LEU A 35 4.50 -6.26 -4.27
CA LEU A 35 3.62 -7.10 -3.45
C LEU A 35 2.73 -7.99 -4.34
N PRO A 36 2.80 -9.32 -4.21
CA PRO A 36 1.97 -10.21 -5.03
C PRO A 36 0.50 -10.14 -4.61
N SER A 37 -0.41 -10.00 -5.58
CA SER A 37 -1.86 -10.01 -5.34
C SER A 37 -2.34 -11.29 -4.64
N ALA A 38 -1.70 -12.43 -4.88
CA ALA A 38 -2.02 -13.68 -4.20
C ALA A 38 -1.74 -13.65 -2.69
N HIS A 39 -0.71 -12.89 -2.26
CA HIS A 39 -0.41 -12.71 -0.84
C HIS A 39 -1.52 -11.91 -0.16
N VAL A 40 -1.98 -10.83 -0.80
CA VAL A 40 -3.11 -10.02 -0.31
C VAL A 40 -4.40 -10.84 -0.32
N ALA A 41 -4.66 -11.62 -1.37
CA ALA A 41 -5.82 -12.49 -1.48
C ALA A 41 -5.87 -13.54 -0.36
N SER A 42 -4.75 -14.23 -0.12
CA SER A 42 -4.62 -15.20 0.97
C SER A 42 -4.97 -14.57 2.31
N ALA A 43 -4.44 -13.37 2.56
CA ALA A 43 -4.62 -12.66 3.80
C ALA A 43 -6.09 -12.16 3.96
N LEU A 44 -6.78 -11.81 2.86
CA LEU A 44 -8.21 -11.47 2.86
C LEU A 44 -9.10 -12.69 3.21
N THR A 45 -8.73 -13.88 2.73
CA THR A 45 -9.50 -15.11 2.93
C THR A 45 -9.23 -15.81 4.25
N SER A 46 -8.04 -15.65 4.82
CA SER A 46 -7.65 -16.30 6.07
C SER A 46 -8.28 -15.67 7.33
N GLY A 47 -9.05 -14.59 7.18
CA GLY A 47 -9.90 -14.05 8.24
C GLY A 47 -9.16 -13.74 9.53
N ASP A 48 -8.07 -12.96 9.45
CA ASP A 48 -7.44 -12.16 10.53
C ASP A 48 -7.39 -12.74 11.97
N GLU A 49 -7.31 -14.06 12.17
CA GLU A 49 -7.17 -14.62 13.53
C GLU A 49 -5.76 -14.42 14.11
N ASP A 50 -4.76 -14.14 13.26
CA ASP A 50 -3.43 -13.73 13.68
C ASP A 50 -2.98 -12.52 12.85
N GLY A 51 -3.05 -11.34 13.46
CA GLY A 51 -2.82 -10.04 12.82
C GLY A 51 -1.54 -9.98 11.99
N ASP A 52 -1.69 -10.11 10.67
CA ASP A 52 -0.59 -9.89 9.75
C ASP A 52 -0.22 -8.41 9.80
N PRO A 53 0.98 -8.05 10.29
CA PRO A 53 1.41 -6.66 10.36
C PRO A 53 1.43 -5.99 8.98
N VAL A 54 1.39 -6.75 7.87
CA VAL A 54 1.26 -6.23 6.51
C VAL A 54 -0.06 -5.48 6.31
N PHE A 55 -1.22 -5.96 6.79
CA PHE A 55 -2.49 -5.26 6.60
C PHE A 55 -2.53 -3.94 7.35
N GLY A 56 -2.10 -3.92 8.61
CA GLY A 56 -2.00 -2.69 9.39
C GLY A 56 -1.12 -1.65 8.69
N ARG A 57 0.00 -2.10 8.10
CA ARG A 57 0.92 -1.23 7.35
C ARG A 57 0.35 -0.76 6.01
N LEU A 58 -0.39 -1.61 5.29
CA LEU A 58 -1.06 -1.24 4.04
C LEU A 58 -2.20 -0.26 4.29
N LYS A 59 -2.95 -0.43 5.38
CA LYS A 59 -3.97 0.52 5.84
C LYS A 59 -3.34 1.87 6.17
N TRP A 60 -2.29 1.89 6.99
CA TRP A 60 -1.55 3.12 7.27
C TRP A 60 -1.02 3.77 5.99
N LEU A 61 -0.47 2.98 5.06
CA LEU A 61 0.05 3.51 3.79
C LEU A 61 -1.07 4.16 2.96
N HIS A 62 -2.27 3.59 2.97
CA HIS A 62 -3.45 4.18 2.34
C HIS A 62 -3.83 5.52 2.98
N GLU A 63 -3.95 5.56 4.31
CA GLU A 63 -4.27 6.78 5.05
C GLU A 63 -3.23 7.89 4.85
N TRP A 64 -1.94 7.53 4.89
CA TRP A 64 -0.84 8.47 4.69
C TRP A 64 -0.82 9.02 3.26
N THR A 65 -0.97 8.17 2.24
CA THR A 65 -0.96 8.63 0.84
C THR A 65 -2.20 9.47 0.51
N ASP A 66 -3.37 9.14 1.04
CA ASP A 66 -4.55 10.00 0.89
C ASP A 66 -4.34 11.38 1.54
N LYS A 67 -3.79 11.41 2.76
CA LYS A 67 -3.44 12.66 3.45
C LYS A 67 -2.48 13.50 2.62
N VAL A 68 -1.38 12.91 2.14
CA VAL A 68 -0.39 13.62 1.31
C VAL A 68 -1.04 14.17 0.05
N ARG A 69 -1.85 13.36 -0.66
CA ARG A 69 -2.55 13.79 -1.88
C ARG A 69 -3.45 15.01 -1.64
N ARG A 70 -4.12 15.08 -0.48
CA ARG A 70 -5.04 16.18 -0.14
C ARG A 70 -4.33 17.41 0.41
N GLU A 71 -3.28 17.23 1.21
CA GLU A 71 -2.79 18.27 2.13
C GLU A 71 -1.33 18.67 1.92
N ASP A 72 -0.51 17.88 1.21
CA ASP A 72 0.92 18.22 1.07
C ASP A 72 1.10 19.50 0.25
N ALA A 73 1.94 20.41 0.72
CA ALA A 73 2.24 21.67 0.05
C ALA A 73 2.94 21.45 -1.30
N ASP A 74 3.71 20.36 -1.43
CA ASP A 74 4.45 20.04 -2.64
C ASP A 74 3.57 19.30 -3.67
N GLU A 75 3.44 19.86 -4.87
CA GLU A 75 2.62 19.28 -5.93
C GLU A 75 3.11 17.90 -6.37
N HIS A 76 4.43 17.70 -6.44
CA HIS A 76 4.99 16.42 -6.85
C HIS A 76 4.75 15.33 -5.80
N CYS A 77 4.78 15.66 -4.50
CA CYS A 77 4.30 14.75 -3.45
C CYS A 77 2.84 14.37 -3.68
N ARG A 78 1.94 15.32 -3.99
CA ARG A 78 0.53 15.01 -4.25
C ARG A 78 0.35 14.07 -5.45
N MET A 79 1.09 14.29 -6.54
CA MET A 79 1.07 13.42 -7.73
C MET A 79 1.59 12.00 -7.44
N LEU A 80 2.72 11.89 -6.72
CA LEU A 80 3.28 10.59 -6.34
C LEU A 80 2.36 9.82 -5.39
N ALA A 81 1.70 10.52 -4.47
CA ALA A 81 0.68 9.93 -3.61
C ALA A 81 -0.51 9.38 -4.42
N GLY A 82 -0.97 10.13 -5.43
CA GLY A 82 -1.98 9.64 -6.38
C GLY A 82 -1.54 8.35 -7.10
N SER A 83 -0.26 8.27 -7.50
CA SER A 83 0.31 7.06 -8.11
C SER A 83 0.34 5.87 -7.15
N CYS A 84 0.62 6.10 -5.86
CA CYS A 84 0.54 5.06 -4.83
C CYS A 84 -0.90 4.54 -4.68
N MET A 85 -1.88 5.45 -4.62
CA MET A 85 -3.30 5.07 -4.50
C MET A 85 -3.79 4.28 -5.72
N MET A 86 -3.41 4.68 -6.94
CA MET A 86 -3.73 3.92 -8.16
C MET A 86 -3.18 2.49 -8.08
N ARG A 87 -1.94 2.35 -7.61
CA ARG A 87 -1.30 1.04 -7.46
C ARG A 87 -1.95 0.19 -6.36
N GLN A 88 -2.40 0.80 -5.27
CA GLN A 88 -3.21 0.12 -4.25
C GLN A 88 -4.51 -0.43 -4.84
N ALA A 89 -5.20 0.34 -5.69
CA ALA A 89 -6.40 -0.12 -6.37
C ALA A 89 -6.13 -1.34 -7.26
N GLN A 90 -5.07 -1.29 -8.08
CA GLN A 90 -4.65 -2.41 -8.94
C GLN A 90 -4.32 -3.67 -8.13
N LEU A 91 -3.63 -3.51 -7.01
CA LEU A 91 -3.29 -4.61 -6.11
C LEU A 91 -4.54 -5.27 -5.54
N THR A 92 -5.50 -4.47 -5.06
CA THR A 92 -6.79 -4.94 -4.54
C THR A 92 -7.60 -5.65 -5.61
N GLU A 93 -7.72 -5.06 -6.81
CA GLU A 93 -8.42 -5.69 -7.94
C GLU A 93 -7.81 -7.06 -8.29
N GLY A 94 -6.48 -7.12 -8.40
CA GLY A 94 -5.77 -8.38 -8.62
C GLY A 94 -6.00 -9.39 -7.49
N ALA A 95 -6.06 -8.95 -6.23
CA ALA A 95 -6.31 -9.82 -5.09
C ALA A 95 -7.73 -10.41 -5.14
N LEU A 96 -8.73 -9.57 -5.42
CA LEU A 96 -10.12 -10.01 -5.58
C LEU A 96 -10.28 -11.03 -6.71
N HIS A 97 -9.60 -10.81 -7.84
CA HIS A 97 -9.59 -11.76 -8.95
C HIS A 97 -8.98 -13.12 -8.54
N VAL A 98 -7.91 -13.12 -7.74
CA VAL A 98 -7.32 -14.37 -7.20
C VAL A 98 -8.30 -15.09 -6.28
N VAL A 99 -8.99 -14.37 -5.40
CA VAL A 99 -10.01 -14.95 -4.50
C VAL A 99 -11.14 -15.62 -5.31
N ASP A 100 -11.68 -14.92 -6.30
CA ASP A 100 -12.78 -15.42 -7.14
C ASP A 100 -12.35 -16.66 -7.94
N SER A 101 -11.15 -16.62 -8.54
CA SER A 101 -10.57 -17.76 -9.26
C SER A 101 -10.31 -18.97 -8.36
N GLY A 102 -9.99 -18.74 -7.07
CA GLY A 102 -9.83 -19.79 -6.07
C GLY A 102 -11.16 -20.42 -5.65
N ALA A 103 -12.20 -19.60 -5.44
CA ALA A 103 -13.55 -20.05 -5.11
C ALA A 103 -14.19 -20.87 -6.24
N GLY A 104 -13.94 -20.49 -7.51
CA GLY A 104 -14.39 -21.23 -8.68
C GLY A 104 -13.79 -22.65 -8.83
N ARG A 105 -12.60 -22.91 -8.25
CA ARG A 105 -11.98 -24.26 -8.25
C ARG A 105 -12.51 -25.18 -7.15
N MET A 106 -13.14 -24.64 -6.10
CA MET A 106 -13.68 -25.43 -4.98
C MET A 106 -15.14 -25.85 -5.20
N SER A 107 -15.80 -25.28 -6.22
CA SER A 107 -17.22 -25.49 -6.52
C SER A 107 -17.46 -26.48 -7.68
N ASN A 108 -16.41 -27.13 -8.16
CA ASN A 108 -16.40 -28.05 -9.31
C ASN A 108 -15.75 -29.37 -8.91
#